data_AF-A0A382PBL9-F1
#
_entry.id   AF-A0A382PBL9-F1
#
_cell.length_a   1.000
_cell.length_b   1.000
_cell.length_c   1.000
_cell.angle_alpha   90.00
_cell.angle_beta   90.00
_cell.angle_gamma   90.00
#
_symmetry.space_group_name_H-M   'P 1'
#
loop_
_entity.id
_entity.type
_entity.pdbx_description
1 polymer ?
#
loop_
_entity_poly.entity_id
_entity_poly.type
_entity_poly.pdbx_seq_one_letter_code
_entity_poly.pdbx_strand_id
1 'polypeptide(L)'
;MLFAQEQKIELKIQSNPESLDSWWLEKNNFGITPTNFDFQGIWKFKTSKTTYAINIFAQEENIYFNESFIKHNFSDKTFLRVGRYYRDFSNYLNDELSSGHMLISHNAEPMPKIGLVTSQKIKKLEKIDFDFGIAHGFFDKNDIYNKAPLLHEKFLYMNIRKNNYQVSIGFVHEAMWGGSTVADGDQPNTFKDFLKVLISEDGPDEGGPHANALGNHLGMTELFFQKNNNNQILKLYYQHFFEDTSGLRFRNEIDGLWGVELKNYIPETTILFEYLDTTHQDMNPPYVDD
;
A
#
# COMPACT_ATOMS: atom_id res chain seq x y z
N MET A 1 -11.65 22.68 29.21
CA MET A 1 -12.14 21.40 28.65
C MET A 1 -11.00 20.41 28.67
N LEU A 2 -11.10 19.35 29.47
CA LEU A 2 -10.20 18.20 29.38
C LEU A 2 -10.58 17.43 28.11
N PHE A 3 -9.73 17.46 27.09
CA PHE A 3 -9.91 16.60 25.93
C PHE A 3 -9.67 15.16 26.37
N ALA A 4 -10.61 14.26 26.06
CA ALA A 4 -10.44 12.84 26.32
C ALA A 4 -9.18 12.34 25.58
N GLN A 5 -8.30 11.68 26.32
CA GLN A 5 -7.12 10.99 25.79
C GLN A 5 -7.38 9.50 25.96
N GLU A 6 -7.07 8.72 24.92
CA GLU A 6 -7.21 7.28 24.93
C GLU A 6 -5.82 6.66 24.87
N GLN A 7 -5.52 5.78 25.81
CA GLN A 7 -4.28 5.02 25.84
C GLN A 7 -4.61 3.52 25.82
N LYS A 8 -4.02 2.79 24.89
CA LYS A 8 -4.09 1.34 24.78
C LYS A 8 -2.68 0.77 24.88
N ILE A 9 -2.51 -0.20 25.77
CA ILE A 9 -1.33 -1.08 25.81
C ILE A 9 -1.86 -2.50 25.60
N GLU A 10 -1.26 -3.21 24.68
CA GLU A 10 -1.56 -4.60 24.39
C GLU A 10 -0.26 -5.38 24.31
N LEU A 11 -0.18 -6.46 25.09
CA LEU A 11 0.94 -7.38 25.10
C LEU A 11 0.42 -8.73 24.62
N LYS A 12 1.04 -9.27 23.59
CA LYS A 12 0.70 -10.58 23.04
C LYS A 12 1.90 -11.51 23.15
N ILE A 13 1.63 -12.75 23.55
CA ILE A 13 2.57 -13.85 23.49
C ILE A 13 1.92 -14.86 22.56
N GLN A 14 2.59 -15.18 21.47
CA GLN A 14 2.11 -16.12 20.46
C GLN A 14 2.98 -17.36 20.51
N SER A 15 2.34 -18.52 20.60
CA SER A 15 2.99 -19.82 20.41
C SER A 15 2.63 -20.33 19.03
N ASN A 16 3.65 -20.55 18.20
CA ASN A 16 3.46 -21.05 16.84
C ASN A 16 3.64 -22.58 16.81
N PRO A 17 2.88 -23.30 15.97
CA PRO A 17 3.04 -24.74 15.82
C PRO A 17 4.40 -25.08 15.20
N GLU A 18 4.96 -26.24 15.57
CA GLU A 18 6.26 -26.69 15.05
C GLU A 18 6.24 -27.03 13.54
N SER A 19 5.08 -27.37 12.98
CA SER A 19 4.92 -27.55 11.53
C SER A 19 4.56 -26.23 10.87
N LEU A 20 5.53 -25.65 10.13
CA LEU A 20 5.38 -24.39 9.41
C LEU A 20 4.66 -24.53 8.05
N ASP A 21 4.07 -25.69 7.72
CA ASP A 21 3.45 -25.97 6.41
C ASP A 21 2.18 -25.13 6.09
N SER A 22 1.84 -24.12 6.90
CA SER A 22 0.75 -23.19 6.62
C SER A 22 1.28 -21.92 5.98
N TRP A 23 0.79 -21.60 4.78
CA TRP A 23 1.13 -20.37 4.05
C TRP A 23 1.00 -19.11 4.91
N TRP A 24 -0.03 -19.01 5.76
CA TRP A 24 -0.28 -17.85 6.63
C TRP A 24 0.68 -17.73 7.81
N LEU A 25 1.38 -18.81 8.17
CA LEU A 25 2.46 -18.75 9.15
C LEU A 25 3.73 -18.22 8.49
N GLU A 26 4.01 -18.57 7.24
CA GLU A 26 5.25 -18.14 6.58
C GLU A 26 5.13 -16.78 5.87
N LYS A 27 3.93 -16.39 5.45
CA LYS A 27 3.66 -15.20 4.64
C LYS A 27 2.70 -14.27 5.36
N ASN A 28 2.72 -12.99 4.96
CA ASN A 28 1.90 -11.94 5.56
C ASN A 28 2.20 -11.62 7.04
N ASN A 29 3.43 -11.88 7.49
CA ASN A 29 3.90 -11.62 8.85
C ASN A 29 4.96 -10.50 8.95
N PHE A 30 4.77 -9.43 8.17
CA PHE A 30 5.66 -8.29 8.03
C PHE A 30 7.11 -8.65 7.65
N GLY A 31 7.28 -9.73 6.88
CA GLY A 31 8.60 -10.27 6.53
C GLY A 31 9.32 -10.95 7.70
N ILE A 32 8.66 -11.13 8.84
CA ILE A 32 9.22 -11.79 10.03
C ILE A 32 8.89 -13.28 9.93
N THR A 33 9.93 -14.11 10.05
CA THR A 33 9.76 -15.57 10.14
C THR A 33 9.34 -15.93 11.57
N PRO A 34 8.20 -16.61 11.79
CA PRO A 34 7.77 -16.94 13.15
C PRO A 34 8.75 -17.87 13.85
N THR A 35 8.88 -17.71 15.18
CA THR A 35 9.60 -18.65 16.04
C THR A 35 8.63 -19.43 16.92
N ASN A 36 9.10 -20.37 17.74
CA ASN A 36 8.23 -21.10 18.66
C ASN A 36 7.44 -20.17 19.60
N PHE A 37 8.06 -19.06 20.02
CA PHE A 37 7.45 -18.04 20.87
C PHE A 37 7.80 -16.64 20.38
N ASP A 38 6.77 -15.90 19.98
CA ASP A 38 6.90 -14.52 19.58
C ASP A 38 6.23 -13.59 20.60
N PHE A 39 6.85 -12.46 20.88
CA PHE A 39 6.34 -11.44 21.80
C PHE A 39 6.04 -10.15 21.04
N GLN A 40 4.82 -9.63 21.20
CA GLN A 40 4.43 -8.36 20.58
C GLN A 40 3.95 -7.36 21.64
N GLY A 41 4.52 -6.16 21.62
CA GLY A 41 4.08 -5.03 22.42
C GLY A 41 3.53 -3.93 21.53
N ILE A 42 2.24 -3.63 21.69
CA ILE A 42 1.56 -2.56 20.97
C ILE A 42 1.18 -1.47 21.97
N TRP A 43 1.70 -0.28 21.76
CA TRP A 43 1.30 0.92 22.47
C TRP A 43 0.66 1.90 21.49
N LYS A 44 -0.54 2.39 21.84
CA LYS A 44 -1.24 3.40 21.08
C LYS A 44 -1.77 4.47 22.01
N PHE A 45 -1.46 5.72 21.70
CA PHE A 45 -1.95 6.88 22.43
C PHE A 45 -2.61 7.85 21.46
N LYS A 46 -3.84 8.25 21.77
CA LYS A 46 -4.65 9.10 20.91
C LYS A 46 -5.16 10.31 21.68
N THR A 47 -4.85 11.48 21.14
CA THR A 47 -5.45 12.76 21.53
C THR A 47 -6.56 13.14 20.55
N SER A 48 -7.16 14.32 20.72
CA SER A 48 -8.22 14.80 19.80
C SER A 48 -7.76 14.93 18.34
N LYS A 49 -6.47 15.19 18.09
CA LYS A 49 -5.93 15.38 16.74
C LYS A 49 -4.79 14.44 16.38
N THR A 50 -4.05 13.91 17.36
CA THR A 50 -2.84 13.14 17.09
C THR A 50 -2.95 11.71 17.60
N THR A 51 -2.52 10.75 16.80
CA THR A 51 -2.32 9.36 17.20
C THR A 51 -0.82 9.05 17.19
N TYR A 52 -0.34 8.44 18.26
CA TYR A 52 0.99 7.88 18.38
C TYR A 52 0.83 6.36 18.46
N ALA A 53 1.62 5.63 17.70
CA ALA A 53 1.62 4.18 17.68
C ALA A 53 3.06 3.67 17.73
N ILE A 54 3.31 2.64 18.53
CA ILE A 54 4.55 1.88 18.56
C ILE A 54 4.15 0.41 18.59
N ASN A 55 4.70 -0.38 17.67
CA ASN A 55 4.51 -1.82 17.61
C ASN A 55 5.89 -2.48 17.55
N ILE A 56 6.26 -3.12 18.65
CA ILE A 56 7.53 -3.83 18.79
C ILE A 56 7.23 -5.31 18.78
N PHE A 57 7.97 -6.05 17.97
CA PHE A 57 7.93 -7.48 17.91
C PHE A 57 9.31 -8.02 18.31
N ALA A 58 9.36 -8.95 19.25
CA ALA A 58 10.59 -9.49 19.80
C ALA A 58 10.57 -11.03 19.73
N GLN A 59 11.68 -11.57 19.25
CA GLN A 59 12.02 -12.99 19.21
C GLN A 59 13.32 -13.18 20.01
N GLU A 60 13.74 -14.42 20.25
CA GLU A 60 14.92 -14.72 21.08
C GLU A 60 16.17 -13.90 20.69
N GLU A 61 16.43 -13.74 19.39
CA GLU A 61 17.64 -13.08 18.89
C GLU A 61 17.39 -11.71 18.23
N ASN A 62 16.14 -11.38 17.90
CA ASN A 62 15.82 -10.21 17.06
C ASN A 62 14.69 -9.36 17.65
N ILE A 63 14.80 -8.05 17.46
CA ILE A 63 13.73 -7.09 17.77
C ILE A 63 13.40 -6.32 16.49
N TYR A 64 12.14 -6.37 16.11
CA TYR A 64 11.60 -5.71 14.93
C TYR A 64 10.70 -4.55 15.35
N PHE A 65 10.85 -3.44 14.65
CA PHE A 65 9.90 -2.32 14.74
C PHE A 65 8.90 -2.48 13.60
N ASN A 66 7.68 -2.84 13.94
CA ASN A 66 6.58 -2.88 12.99
C ASN A 66 5.95 -1.47 12.90
N GLU A 67 4.66 -1.33 12.63
CA GLU A 67 4.01 -0.03 12.50
C GLU A 67 4.22 0.86 13.75
N SER A 68 5.02 1.91 13.56
CA SER A 68 5.44 2.84 14.59
C SER A 68 5.46 4.25 14.01
N PHE A 69 4.42 5.04 14.29
CA PHE A 69 4.17 6.30 13.59
C PHE A 69 3.48 7.35 14.46
N ILE A 70 3.53 8.59 13.98
CA ILE A 70 2.72 9.71 14.44
C ILE A 70 1.78 10.12 13.31
N LYS A 71 0.48 10.15 13.58
CA LYS A 71 -0.56 10.64 12.67
C LYS A 71 -1.21 11.88 13.26
N HIS A 72 -1.09 13.02 12.59
CA HIS A 72 -1.73 14.27 13.00
C HIS A 72 -2.83 14.67 12.02
N ASN A 73 -4.06 14.83 12.52
CA ASN A 73 -5.22 15.27 11.75
C ASN A 73 -5.33 16.80 11.82
N PHE A 74 -5.15 17.47 10.68
CA PHE A 74 -5.42 18.90 10.55
C PHE A 74 -6.92 19.18 10.45
N SER A 75 -7.66 18.24 9.89
CA SER A 75 -9.13 18.19 9.85
C SER A 75 -9.60 16.73 9.85
N ASP A 76 -10.90 16.49 9.91
CA ASP A 76 -11.48 15.13 9.78
C ASP A 76 -11.18 14.48 8.41
N LYS A 77 -10.73 15.28 7.44
CA LYS A 77 -10.46 14.85 6.07
C LYS A 77 -9.01 14.90 5.68
N THR A 78 -8.14 15.53 6.48
CA THR A 78 -6.75 15.79 6.09
C THR A 78 -5.82 15.45 7.23
N PHE A 79 -4.84 14.58 6.99
CA PHE A 79 -3.84 14.20 7.98
C PHE A 79 -2.45 14.06 7.38
N LEU A 80 -1.44 14.32 8.21
CA LEU A 80 -0.07 13.93 7.97
C LEU A 80 0.24 12.68 8.81
N ARG A 81 0.93 11.70 8.23
CA ARG A 81 1.48 10.56 8.95
C ARG A 81 2.98 10.49 8.72
N VAL A 82 3.74 10.32 9.79
CA VAL A 82 5.20 10.22 9.76
C VAL A 82 5.64 9.04 10.59
N GLY A 83 6.54 8.23 10.06
CA GLY A 83 7.13 7.09 10.74
C GLY A 83 7.00 5.84 9.88
N ARG A 84 7.05 4.69 10.52
CA ARG A 84 7.02 3.40 9.86
C ARG A 84 5.58 2.88 9.82
N TYR A 85 4.99 2.72 8.65
CA TYR A 85 3.61 2.25 8.51
C TYR A 85 3.37 1.57 7.16
N TYR A 86 2.33 0.75 7.09
CA TYR A 86 2.05 -0.11 5.95
C TYR A 86 1.57 0.70 4.72
N ARG A 87 0.32 1.15 4.69
CA ARG A 87 -0.23 1.95 3.58
C ARG A 87 -1.32 2.92 4.01
N ASP A 88 -1.58 3.92 3.17
CA ASP A 88 -2.68 4.89 3.31
C ASP A 88 -3.74 4.79 2.19
N PHE A 89 -3.44 4.02 1.14
CA PHE A 89 -4.29 3.72 -0.01
C PHE A 89 -4.88 2.31 0.08
N SER A 90 -5.81 1.93 -0.82
CA SER A 90 -6.49 0.62 -0.88
C SER A 90 -7.16 0.13 0.40
N ASN A 91 -7.70 1.04 1.22
CA ASN A 91 -8.31 0.73 2.53
C ASN A 91 -9.56 -0.19 2.46
N TYR A 92 -9.95 -0.65 1.27
CA TYR A 92 -11.03 -1.61 1.06
C TYR A 92 -10.62 -3.07 1.32
N LEU A 93 -9.33 -3.38 1.12
CA LEU A 93 -8.75 -4.70 1.37
C LEU A 93 -8.86 -5.08 2.84
N ASN A 94 -8.98 -6.37 3.08
CA ASN A 94 -8.96 -6.95 4.41
C ASN A 94 -7.61 -7.56 4.69
N ASP A 95 -6.74 -6.80 5.37
CA ASP A 95 -5.35 -7.20 5.61
C ASP A 95 -5.18 -8.41 6.55
N GLU A 96 -6.26 -8.86 7.20
CA GLU A 96 -6.26 -10.07 8.03
C GLU A 96 -6.50 -11.35 7.21
N LEU A 97 -7.17 -11.24 6.05
CA LEU A 97 -7.56 -12.39 5.22
C LEU A 97 -6.99 -12.37 3.80
N SER A 98 -6.64 -11.19 3.28
CA SER A 98 -6.14 -11.02 1.92
C SER A 98 -4.71 -11.54 1.82
N SER A 99 -4.36 -12.05 0.64
CA SER A 99 -2.99 -12.35 0.23
C SER A 99 -2.10 -11.09 0.18
N GLY A 100 -2.69 -9.90 0.14
CA GLY A 100 -2.02 -8.61 0.23
C GLY A 100 -2.14 -7.78 -1.05
N HIS A 101 -1.90 -6.47 -0.94
CA HIS A 101 -1.89 -5.59 -2.12
C HIS A 101 -0.68 -5.88 -3.01
N MET A 102 -0.86 -5.87 -4.34
CA MET A 102 0.18 -6.27 -5.30
C MET A 102 1.44 -5.39 -5.27
N LEU A 103 1.33 -4.09 -4.96
CA LEU A 103 2.51 -3.20 -4.78
C LEU A 103 3.19 -3.34 -3.41
N ILE A 104 2.42 -3.56 -2.34
CA ILE A 104 2.93 -3.58 -0.97
C ILE A 104 2.06 -4.49 -0.10
N SER A 105 2.63 -5.52 0.49
CA SER A 105 1.91 -6.48 1.34
C SER A 105 2.53 -6.58 2.74
N HIS A 106 1.83 -7.24 3.66
CA HIS A 106 2.42 -7.68 4.92
C HIS A 106 3.48 -8.78 4.71
N ASN A 107 3.92 -9.09 3.50
CA ASN A 107 5.07 -9.97 3.29
C ASN A 107 6.43 -9.25 3.43
N ALA A 108 6.41 -7.94 3.70
CA ALA A 108 7.61 -7.16 3.99
C ALA A 108 7.37 -6.25 5.20
N GLU A 109 8.47 -5.79 5.77
CA GLU A 109 8.45 -4.82 6.85
C GLU A 109 7.81 -3.49 6.40
N PRO A 110 7.06 -2.79 7.28
CA PRO A 110 6.50 -1.49 6.92
C PRO A 110 7.63 -0.48 6.65
N MET A 111 7.39 0.42 5.70
CA MET A 111 8.39 1.38 5.27
C MET A 111 8.37 2.64 6.16
N PRO A 112 9.53 3.23 6.52
CA PRO A 112 9.58 4.58 7.05
C PRO A 112 9.18 5.59 5.96
N LYS A 113 8.06 6.29 6.15
CA LYS A 113 7.55 7.28 5.21
C LYS A 113 6.88 8.47 5.87
N ILE A 114 6.77 9.55 5.09
CA ILE A 114 6.03 10.76 5.40
C ILE A 114 4.92 10.87 4.36
N GLY A 115 3.67 10.81 4.78
CA GLY A 115 2.49 10.87 3.91
C GLY A 115 1.51 11.97 4.30
N LEU A 116 1.00 12.68 3.29
CA LEU A 116 -0.11 13.63 3.41
C LEU A 116 -1.30 13.06 2.66
N VAL A 117 -2.41 12.89 3.36
CA VAL A 117 -3.64 12.33 2.79
C VAL A 117 -4.79 13.29 3.02
N THR A 118 -5.65 13.42 2.01
CA THR A 118 -6.84 14.23 2.11
C THR A 118 -8.03 13.65 1.36
N SER A 119 -9.23 14.02 1.80
CA SER A 119 -10.50 13.69 1.15
C SER A 119 -11.29 14.95 0.76
N GLN A 120 -11.84 14.99 -0.44
CA GLN A 120 -12.64 16.11 -0.93
C GLN A 120 -13.93 15.67 -1.61
N LYS A 121 -15.07 16.21 -1.14
CA LYS A 121 -16.39 15.97 -1.76
C LYS A 121 -16.65 17.01 -2.85
N ILE A 122 -17.20 16.60 -4.00
CA ILE A 122 -17.64 17.55 -5.02
C ILE A 122 -18.95 18.20 -4.56
N LYS A 123 -18.94 19.52 -4.37
CA LYS A 123 -20.12 20.29 -3.88
C LYS A 123 -21.39 20.08 -4.71
N LYS A 124 -21.25 19.92 -6.04
CA LYS A 124 -22.39 19.73 -6.97
C LYS A 124 -22.85 18.26 -7.09
N LEU A 125 -22.05 17.30 -6.64
CA LEU A 125 -22.29 15.86 -6.76
C LEU A 125 -22.10 15.24 -5.38
N GLU A 126 -23.09 15.38 -4.50
CA GLU A 126 -22.98 14.98 -3.09
C GLU A 126 -22.69 13.48 -2.86
N LYS A 127 -22.86 12.67 -3.90
CA LYS A 127 -22.57 11.22 -3.90
C LYS A 127 -21.13 10.90 -4.28
N ILE A 128 -20.36 11.89 -4.73
CA ILE A 128 -19.00 11.71 -5.23
C ILE A 128 -18.01 12.42 -4.30
N ASP A 129 -17.05 11.66 -3.81
CA ASP A 129 -15.90 12.14 -3.07
C ASP A 129 -14.61 11.58 -3.68
N PHE A 130 -13.52 12.29 -3.44
CA PHE A 130 -12.19 11.92 -3.88
C PHE A 130 -11.29 11.77 -2.67
N ASP A 131 -10.57 10.65 -2.60
CA ASP A 131 -9.50 10.44 -1.63
C ASP A 131 -8.18 10.47 -2.38
N PHE A 132 -7.21 11.25 -1.92
CA PHE A 132 -5.91 11.34 -2.56
C PHE A 132 -4.82 11.61 -1.55
N GLY A 133 -3.60 11.22 -1.92
CA GLY A 133 -2.45 11.41 -1.06
C GLY A 133 -1.15 11.31 -1.82
N ILE A 134 -0.11 11.79 -1.15
CA ILE A 134 1.28 11.66 -1.57
C ILE A 134 2.10 11.23 -0.35
N ALA A 135 3.03 10.30 -0.55
CA ALA A 135 4.02 9.97 0.45
C ALA A 135 5.43 9.93 -0.15
N HIS A 136 6.41 10.09 0.74
CA HIS A 136 7.81 9.84 0.46
C HIS A 136 8.35 8.83 1.47
N GLY A 137 8.88 7.73 0.96
CA GLY A 137 9.49 6.66 1.74
C GLY A 137 10.99 6.59 1.56
N PHE A 138 11.64 5.91 2.49
CA PHE A 138 13.07 5.71 2.50
C PHE A 138 13.35 4.20 2.48
N PHE A 139 14.10 3.75 1.49
CA PHE A 139 14.62 2.38 1.47
C PHE A 139 15.86 2.27 2.35
N ASP A 140 16.27 1.03 2.61
CA ASP A 140 17.56 0.73 3.20
C ASP A 140 18.63 0.56 2.13
N LYS A 141 19.89 0.64 2.55
CA LYS A 141 21.03 0.25 1.73
C LYS A 141 21.15 -1.27 1.69
N ASN A 142 21.75 -1.80 0.65
CA ASN A 142 22.13 -3.21 0.55
C ASN A 142 23.40 -3.35 -0.30
N ASP A 143 23.79 -4.60 -0.61
CA ASP A 143 24.99 -4.89 -1.39
C ASP A 143 24.96 -4.32 -2.82
N ILE A 144 23.77 -4.02 -3.34
CA ILE A 144 23.56 -3.41 -4.66
C ILE A 144 23.51 -1.88 -4.54
N TYR A 145 22.78 -1.36 -3.56
CA TYR A 145 22.56 0.07 -3.30
C TYR A 145 23.45 0.58 -2.16
N ASN A 146 24.59 1.18 -2.51
CA ASN A 146 25.50 1.83 -1.56
C ASN A 146 24.95 3.18 -1.03
N LYS A 147 23.95 3.76 -1.70
CA LYS A 147 23.11 4.87 -1.22
C LYS A 147 21.65 4.52 -1.46
N ALA A 148 20.86 4.54 -0.39
CA ALA A 148 19.46 4.14 -0.43
C ALA A 148 18.66 4.99 -1.43
N PRO A 149 17.84 4.38 -2.29
CA PRO A 149 16.87 5.10 -3.09
C PRO A 149 15.71 5.61 -2.22
N LEU A 150 14.89 6.46 -2.82
CA LEU A 150 13.66 6.99 -2.23
C LEU A 150 12.44 6.36 -2.90
N LEU A 151 11.35 6.25 -2.17
CA LEU A 151 10.03 5.93 -2.71
C LEU A 151 9.22 7.22 -2.85
N HIS A 152 8.65 7.48 -4.02
CA HIS A 152 7.56 8.43 -4.20
C HIS A 152 6.25 7.66 -4.40
N GLU A 153 5.26 7.89 -3.55
CA GLU A 153 3.93 7.27 -3.61
C GLU A 153 2.89 8.36 -3.88
N LYS A 154 1.95 8.13 -4.79
CA LYS A 154 0.76 8.96 -4.98
C LYS A 154 -0.44 8.10 -5.28
N PHE A 155 -1.62 8.55 -4.85
CA PHE A 155 -2.87 7.87 -5.18
C PHE A 155 -4.02 8.84 -5.35
N LEU A 156 -5.02 8.43 -6.12
CA LEU A 156 -6.28 9.12 -6.32
C LEU A 156 -7.41 8.09 -6.46
N TYR A 157 -8.43 8.24 -5.63
CA TYR A 157 -9.67 7.49 -5.71
C TYR A 157 -10.82 8.43 -6.02
N MET A 158 -11.71 7.99 -6.90
CA MET A 158 -13.05 8.55 -7.02
C MET A 158 -14.03 7.55 -6.43
N ASN A 159 -14.77 7.98 -5.40
CA ASN A 159 -15.76 7.17 -4.70
C ASN A 159 -17.17 7.66 -5.03
N ILE A 160 -18.04 6.75 -5.43
CA ILE A 160 -19.47 6.99 -5.67
C ILE A 160 -20.25 6.22 -4.62
N ARG A 161 -20.91 6.94 -3.71
CA ARG A 161 -21.66 6.37 -2.57
C ARG A 161 -23.15 6.67 -2.72
N LYS A 162 -23.99 5.64 -2.69
CA LYS A 162 -25.45 5.80 -2.73
C LYS A 162 -26.13 4.74 -1.86
N ASN A 163 -26.95 5.20 -0.91
CA ASN A 163 -27.74 4.38 0.00
C ASN A 163 -26.88 3.31 0.69
N ASN A 164 -26.86 2.12 0.11
CA ASN A 164 -26.26 0.92 0.65
C ASN A 164 -25.12 0.37 -0.22
N TYR A 165 -24.69 1.08 -1.26
CA TYR A 165 -23.54 0.68 -2.06
C TYR A 165 -22.51 1.79 -2.27
N GLN A 166 -21.28 1.37 -2.51
CA GLN A 166 -20.13 2.18 -2.90
C GLN A 166 -19.49 1.55 -4.13
N VAL A 167 -19.14 2.38 -5.10
CA VAL A 167 -18.23 2.04 -6.20
C VAL A 167 -17.03 2.96 -6.08
N SER A 168 -15.83 2.43 -6.22
CA SER A 168 -14.60 3.22 -6.26
C SER A 168 -13.75 2.81 -7.46
N ILE A 169 -13.18 3.81 -8.13
CA ILE A 169 -12.07 3.62 -9.06
C ILE A 169 -10.86 4.35 -8.49
N GLY A 170 -9.75 3.64 -8.42
CA GLY A 170 -8.49 4.10 -7.84
C GLY A 170 -7.35 4.01 -8.83
N PHE A 171 -6.41 4.94 -8.68
CA PHE A 171 -5.10 4.87 -9.28
C PHE A 171 -4.07 5.04 -8.18
N VAL A 172 -3.18 4.06 -8.04
CA VAL A 172 -2.02 4.10 -7.15
C VAL A 172 -0.79 4.07 -8.03
N HIS A 173 0.21 4.87 -7.68
CA HIS A 173 1.47 4.92 -8.40
C HIS A 173 2.62 5.11 -7.42
N GLU A 174 3.61 4.25 -7.54
CA GLU A 174 4.84 4.26 -6.76
C GLU A 174 6.03 4.38 -7.70
N ALA A 175 7.06 5.11 -7.28
CA ALA A 175 8.30 5.22 -8.03
C ALA A 175 9.51 5.14 -7.11
N MET A 176 10.45 4.25 -7.42
CA MET A 176 11.78 4.24 -6.81
C MET A 176 12.70 5.17 -7.59
N TRP A 177 13.36 6.12 -6.90
CA TRP A 177 14.20 7.11 -7.56
C TRP A 177 15.36 7.58 -6.67
N GLY A 178 16.38 8.18 -7.29
CA GLY A 178 17.60 8.59 -6.59
C GLY A 178 18.41 7.41 -6.06
N GLY A 179 19.21 7.64 -5.02
CA GLY A 179 20.15 6.64 -4.52
C GLY A 179 21.41 6.52 -5.38
N SER A 180 22.11 5.41 -5.22
CA SER A 180 23.34 5.08 -5.94
C SER A 180 23.53 3.56 -5.91
N THR A 181 23.98 2.98 -7.02
CA THR A 181 24.33 1.56 -7.10
C THR A 181 25.86 1.39 -7.14
N VAL A 182 26.35 0.22 -6.72
CA VAL A 182 27.78 -0.10 -6.81
C VAL A 182 28.26 -0.14 -8.28
N ALA A 183 27.39 -0.53 -9.21
CA ALA A 183 27.72 -0.67 -10.63
C ALA A 183 27.65 0.67 -11.40
N ASP A 184 26.58 1.44 -11.20
CA ASP A 184 26.23 2.58 -12.06
C ASP A 184 26.43 3.94 -11.37
N GLY A 185 26.69 3.93 -10.06
CA GLY A 185 26.89 5.15 -9.28
C GLY A 185 25.61 5.94 -9.05
N ASP A 186 25.76 7.25 -8.89
CA ASP A 186 24.70 8.15 -8.42
C ASP A 186 23.58 8.33 -9.45
N GLN A 187 22.36 8.07 -8.98
CA GLN A 187 21.15 8.31 -9.76
C GLN A 187 20.66 9.75 -9.61
N PRO A 188 19.94 10.31 -10.62
CA PRO A 188 19.37 11.65 -10.56
C PRO A 188 18.53 11.87 -9.29
N ASN A 189 18.80 12.96 -8.56
CA ASN A 189 18.27 13.17 -7.20
C ASN A 189 17.99 14.65 -6.85
N THR A 190 17.92 15.54 -7.84
CA THR A 190 17.57 16.95 -7.62
C THR A 190 16.06 17.15 -7.46
N PHE A 191 15.64 18.34 -7.01
CA PHE A 191 14.21 18.67 -6.99
C PHE A 191 13.58 18.67 -8.39
N LYS A 192 14.36 19.00 -9.44
CA LYS A 192 13.88 18.91 -10.82
C LYS A 192 13.63 17.46 -11.21
N ASP A 193 14.54 16.56 -10.83
CA ASP A 193 14.39 15.11 -11.06
C ASP A 193 13.16 14.58 -10.34
N PHE A 194 12.92 15.02 -9.10
CA PHE A 194 11.69 14.69 -8.38
C PHE A 194 10.42 15.12 -9.13
N LEU A 195 10.39 16.33 -9.71
CA LEU A 195 9.22 16.78 -10.48
C LEU A 195 8.97 15.89 -11.71
N LYS A 196 10.04 15.36 -12.33
CA LYS A 196 9.92 14.38 -13.42
C LYS A 196 9.32 13.06 -12.92
N VAL A 197 9.87 12.51 -11.82
CA VAL A 197 9.37 11.31 -11.15
C VAL A 197 7.88 11.45 -10.76
N LEU A 198 7.48 12.63 -10.29
CA LEU A 198 6.09 12.91 -9.89
C LEU A 198 5.10 12.76 -11.04
N ILE A 199 5.50 13.01 -12.29
CA ILE A 199 4.63 12.93 -13.47
C ILE A 199 5.04 11.84 -14.45
N SER A 200 6.02 11.01 -14.11
CA SER A 200 6.59 9.97 -14.97
C SER A 200 7.18 10.53 -16.28
N GLU A 201 7.86 11.68 -16.21
CA GLU A 201 8.56 12.28 -17.35
C GLU A 201 9.90 11.58 -17.62
N ASP A 202 10.31 11.59 -18.89
CA ASP A 202 11.58 11.05 -19.38
C ASP A 202 12.80 11.50 -18.56
N GLY A 203 13.67 10.53 -18.29
CA GLY A 203 15.00 10.72 -17.74
C GLY A 203 16.02 11.21 -18.77
N PRO A 204 17.32 11.09 -18.45
CA PRO A 204 18.38 11.25 -19.43
C PRO A 204 18.21 10.27 -20.60
N ASP A 205 18.63 10.69 -21.80
CA ASP A 205 18.69 9.80 -22.95
C ASP A 205 19.86 8.82 -22.78
N GLU A 206 19.54 7.53 -22.75
CA GLU A 206 20.50 6.42 -22.58
C GLU A 206 20.84 5.73 -23.91
N GLY A 207 20.43 6.30 -25.06
CA GLY A 207 20.74 5.78 -26.39
C GLY A 207 19.76 4.70 -26.88
N GLY A 208 18.57 4.63 -26.28
CA GLY A 208 17.45 3.80 -26.75
C GLY A 208 16.62 4.48 -27.84
N PRO A 209 15.61 3.79 -28.41
CA PRO A 209 14.69 4.39 -29.38
C PRO A 209 13.89 5.57 -28.80
N HIS A 210 13.62 5.54 -27.49
CA HIS A 210 13.01 6.61 -26.71
C HIS A 210 13.65 6.65 -25.31
N ALA A 211 13.61 7.82 -24.67
CA ALA A 211 14.03 7.94 -23.27
C ALA A 211 12.97 7.31 -22.36
N ASN A 212 13.41 6.56 -21.35
CA ASN A 212 12.52 5.98 -20.34
C ASN A 212 12.13 7.02 -19.29
N ALA A 213 10.99 6.84 -18.63
CA ALA A 213 10.61 7.65 -17.48
C ALA A 213 11.70 7.59 -16.40
N LEU A 214 11.96 8.72 -15.72
CA LEU A 214 13.00 8.79 -14.71
C LEU A 214 12.61 8.02 -13.44
N GLY A 215 13.33 6.93 -13.16
CA GLY A 215 13.10 6.07 -12.00
C GLY A 215 12.38 4.78 -12.38
N ASN A 216 12.16 3.91 -11.39
CA ASN A 216 11.40 2.68 -11.58
C ASN A 216 9.95 2.90 -11.14
N HIS A 217 9.01 2.89 -12.09
CA HIS A 217 7.61 3.23 -11.89
C HIS A 217 6.72 1.98 -11.86
N LEU A 218 5.91 1.86 -10.82
CA LEU A 218 4.90 0.82 -10.68
C LEU A 218 3.54 1.46 -10.44
N GLY A 219 2.50 0.88 -11.02
CA GLY A 219 1.16 1.42 -10.94
C GLY A 219 0.09 0.36 -10.74
N MET A 220 -1.04 0.82 -10.21
CA MET A 220 -2.22 0.01 -9.99
C MET A 220 -3.46 0.78 -10.40
N THR A 221 -4.28 0.19 -11.28
CA THR A 221 -5.68 0.60 -11.44
C THR A 221 -6.53 -0.29 -10.56
N GLU A 222 -7.34 0.30 -9.69
CA GLU A 222 -8.14 -0.43 -8.73
C GLU A 222 -9.63 -0.19 -8.96
N LEU A 223 -10.40 -1.28 -9.06
CA LEU A 223 -11.86 -1.23 -9.08
C LEU A 223 -12.37 -1.87 -7.80
N PHE A 224 -13.28 -1.18 -7.11
CA PHE A 224 -13.86 -1.67 -5.88
C PHE A 224 -15.37 -1.43 -5.85
N PHE A 225 -16.11 -2.43 -5.40
CA PHE A 225 -17.53 -2.34 -5.13
C PHE A 225 -17.83 -2.89 -3.74
N GLN A 226 -18.70 -2.20 -3.02
CA GLN A 226 -19.26 -2.69 -1.75
C GLN A 226 -20.76 -2.52 -1.74
N LYS A 227 -21.48 -3.53 -1.24
CA LYS A 227 -22.91 -3.47 -0.95
C LYS A 227 -23.18 -3.95 0.47
N ASN A 228 -23.90 -3.14 1.23
CA ASN A 228 -24.38 -3.46 2.57
C ASN A 228 -25.88 -3.78 2.51
N ASN A 229 -26.31 -4.85 3.15
CA ASN A 229 -27.71 -5.22 3.30
C ASN A 229 -27.96 -5.78 4.70
N ASN A 230 -28.52 -4.98 5.60
CA ASN A 230 -28.89 -5.40 6.97
C ASN A 230 -27.77 -6.22 7.66
N ASN A 231 -26.56 -5.65 7.72
CA ASN A 231 -25.34 -6.23 8.29
C ASN A 231 -24.61 -7.26 7.41
N GLN A 232 -25.17 -7.69 6.28
CA GLN A 232 -24.44 -8.46 5.28
C GLN A 232 -23.64 -7.52 4.37
N ILE A 233 -22.35 -7.75 4.20
CA ILE A 233 -21.50 -6.93 3.33
C ILE A 233 -20.89 -7.81 2.24
N LEU A 234 -21.16 -7.47 0.99
CA LEU A 234 -20.45 -7.99 -0.17
C LEU A 234 -19.41 -6.95 -0.60
N LYS A 235 -18.16 -7.36 -0.77
CA LYS A 235 -17.15 -6.59 -1.49
C LYS A 235 -16.67 -7.36 -2.71
N LEU A 236 -16.45 -6.63 -3.79
CA LEU A 236 -15.78 -7.11 -5.00
C LEU A 236 -14.63 -6.15 -5.28
N TYR A 237 -13.47 -6.66 -5.64
CA TYR A 237 -12.35 -5.83 -6.06
C TYR A 237 -11.50 -6.47 -7.15
N TYR A 238 -10.83 -5.60 -7.89
CA TYR A 238 -9.86 -5.94 -8.91
C TYR A 238 -8.71 -4.94 -8.85
N GLN A 239 -7.48 -5.43 -8.72
CA GLN A 239 -6.25 -4.67 -8.79
C GLN A 239 -5.53 -5.03 -10.09
N HIS A 240 -5.41 -4.07 -11.00
CA HIS A 240 -4.74 -4.25 -12.27
C HIS A 240 -3.37 -3.55 -12.26
N PHE A 241 -2.32 -4.35 -12.35
CA PHE A 241 -0.94 -3.89 -12.26
C PHE A 241 -0.41 -3.38 -13.60
N PHE A 242 0.43 -2.35 -13.57
CA PHE A 242 1.16 -1.87 -14.74
C PHE A 242 2.52 -1.27 -14.36
N GLU A 243 3.52 -1.50 -15.21
CA GLU A 243 4.87 -0.91 -15.10
C GLU A 243 5.12 0.15 -16.18
N ASP A 244 4.34 0.11 -17.26
CA ASP A 244 4.49 0.99 -18.41
C ASP A 244 3.13 1.46 -18.97
N THR A 245 3.18 2.14 -20.12
CA THR A 245 1.97 2.62 -20.80
C THR A 245 1.12 1.48 -21.37
N SER A 246 1.69 0.31 -21.66
CA SER A 246 0.96 -0.83 -22.20
C SER A 246 0.06 -1.45 -21.14
N GLY A 247 0.56 -1.66 -19.92
CA GLY A 247 -0.24 -2.11 -18.78
C GLY A 247 -1.28 -1.06 -18.36
N LEU A 248 -0.95 0.24 -18.43
CA LEU A 248 -1.94 1.30 -18.19
C LEU A 248 -3.14 1.24 -19.17
N ARG A 249 -2.92 0.69 -20.36
CA ARG A 249 -3.95 0.46 -21.40
C ARG A 249 -4.56 -0.95 -21.33
N PHE A 250 -4.31 -1.71 -20.26
CA PHE A 250 -4.82 -3.07 -20.04
C PHE A 250 -4.36 -4.07 -21.12
N ARG A 251 -3.11 -3.96 -21.59
CA ARG A 251 -2.55 -4.91 -22.58
C ARG A 251 -2.15 -6.26 -21.99
N ASN A 252 -1.93 -6.33 -20.67
CA ASN A 252 -1.87 -7.54 -19.86
C ASN A 252 -3.28 -8.06 -19.47
N GLU A 253 -4.32 -7.64 -20.20
CA GLU A 253 -5.70 -8.15 -20.12
C GLU A 253 -6.31 -8.12 -18.70
N ILE A 254 -6.50 -9.30 -18.10
CA ILE A 254 -7.14 -9.51 -16.81
C ILE A 254 -6.13 -9.82 -15.69
N ASP A 255 -4.83 -9.67 -15.97
CA ASP A 255 -3.78 -9.81 -14.97
C ASP A 255 -4.07 -8.87 -13.80
N GLY A 256 -3.97 -9.43 -12.60
CA GLY A 256 -4.28 -8.73 -11.38
C GLY A 256 -4.77 -9.63 -10.26
N LEU A 257 -5.06 -8.98 -9.14
CA LEU A 257 -5.68 -9.58 -7.98
C LEU A 257 -7.19 -9.33 -8.02
N TRP A 258 -7.96 -10.40 -8.11
CA TRP A 258 -9.42 -10.42 -8.06
C TRP A 258 -9.87 -10.90 -6.69
N GLY A 259 -10.87 -10.26 -6.09
CA GLY A 259 -11.36 -10.65 -4.78
C GLY A 259 -12.87 -10.51 -4.58
N VAL A 260 -13.43 -11.46 -3.82
CA VAL A 260 -14.82 -11.49 -3.37
C VAL A 260 -14.85 -11.72 -1.86
N GLU A 261 -15.24 -10.69 -1.09
CA GLU A 261 -15.42 -10.79 0.36
C GLU A 261 -16.91 -10.82 0.72
N LEU A 262 -17.28 -11.80 1.53
CA LEU A 262 -18.60 -11.98 2.10
C LEU A 262 -18.51 -11.88 3.61
N LYS A 263 -19.05 -10.81 4.20
CA LYS A 263 -19.16 -10.65 5.65
C LYS A 263 -20.59 -10.86 6.11
N ASN A 264 -20.75 -11.69 7.14
CA ASN A 264 -22.00 -11.99 7.82
C ASN A 264 -23.10 -12.64 6.94
N TYR A 265 -22.73 -13.22 5.80
CA TYR A 265 -23.62 -14.12 5.03
C TYR A 265 -23.83 -15.45 5.77
N ILE A 266 -22.83 -15.86 6.53
CA ILE A 266 -22.92 -16.80 7.66
C ILE A 266 -22.72 -15.96 8.93
N PRO A 267 -23.53 -16.14 9.99
CA PRO A 267 -23.44 -15.32 11.19
C PRO A 267 -22.01 -15.22 11.74
N GLU A 268 -21.58 -13.98 12.04
CA GLU A 268 -20.27 -13.67 12.64
C GLU A 268 -19.05 -14.16 11.84
N THR A 269 -19.24 -14.48 10.55
CA THR A 269 -18.18 -15.04 9.70
C THR A 269 -17.83 -14.06 8.57
N THR A 270 -16.54 -13.95 8.26
CA THR A 270 -16.04 -13.31 7.04
C THR A 270 -15.38 -14.37 6.18
N ILE A 271 -15.74 -14.44 4.90
CA ILE A 271 -15.15 -15.34 3.91
C ILE A 271 -14.57 -14.48 2.80
N LEU A 272 -13.33 -14.77 2.41
CA LEU A 272 -12.66 -14.12 1.29
C LEU A 272 -12.22 -15.18 0.28
N PHE A 273 -12.52 -14.92 -0.99
CA PHE A 273 -11.97 -15.65 -2.13
C PHE A 273 -11.13 -14.69 -2.96
N GLU A 274 -9.89 -15.08 -3.26
CA GLU A 274 -8.99 -14.32 -4.12
C GLU A 274 -8.43 -15.18 -5.25
N TYR A 275 -8.21 -14.54 -6.40
CA TYR A 275 -7.53 -15.11 -7.55
C TYR A 275 -6.49 -14.10 -8.04
N LEU A 276 -5.23 -14.53 -8.10
CA LEU A 276 -4.12 -13.73 -8.58
C LEU A 276 -3.62 -14.34 -9.89
N ASP A 277 -3.52 -13.50 -10.92
CA ASP A 277 -2.96 -13.86 -12.21
C ASP A 277 -1.98 -12.78 -12.66
N THR A 278 -0.82 -13.20 -13.14
CA THR A 278 0.23 -12.32 -13.67
C THR A 278 0.87 -12.94 -14.92
N THR A 279 0.14 -13.83 -15.60
CA THR A 279 0.68 -14.64 -16.69
C THR A 279 0.87 -13.85 -17.99
N HIS A 280 0.18 -12.72 -18.15
CA HIS A 280 0.22 -11.88 -19.34
C HIS A 280 1.20 -10.70 -19.22
N GLN A 281 2.00 -10.63 -18.15
CA GLN A 281 3.01 -9.58 -17.95
C GLN A 281 4.03 -9.49 -19.08
N ASP A 282 4.38 -10.63 -19.69
CA ASP A 282 5.31 -10.72 -20.81
C ASP A 282 4.61 -10.94 -22.17
N MET A 283 3.28 -10.69 -22.26
CA MET A 283 2.62 -10.76 -23.56
C MET A 283 3.26 -9.74 -24.49
N ASN A 284 3.97 -10.26 -25.49
CA ASN A 284 4.69 -9.51 -26.50
C ASN A 284 3.87 -8.27 -26.93
N PRO A 285 4.25 -7.06 -26.50
CA PRO A 285 3.39 -5.89 -26.63
C PRO A 285 3.15 -5.60 -28.11
N PRO A 286 1.96 -5.15 -28.53
CA PRO A 286 1.82 -4.59 -29.86
C PRO A 286 2.51 -3.22 -29.85
N TYR A 287 3.82 -3.24 -30.09
CA TYR A 287 4.58 -2.15 -30.69
C TYR A 287 5.04 -2.57 -32.10
N VAL A 288 4.20 -3.34 -32.78
CA VAL A 288 4.29 -3.48 -34.24
C VAL A 288 3.41 -2.36 -34.80
N ASP A 289 4.04 -1.21 -35.07
CA ASP A 289 3.55 -0.09 -35.88
C ASP A 289 2.55 0.92 -35.27
N ASP A 290 2.95 1.69 -34.25
CA ASP A 290 2.36 3.02 -33.97
C ASP A 290 3.46 4.11 -33.87
#